data_AF-A0A7C5NEC3-F1
#
_entry.id   AF-A0A7C5NEC3-F1
#
_cell.length_a   1.000
_cell.length_b   1.000
_cell.length_c   1.000
_cell.angle_alpha   90.00
_cell.angle_beta   90.00
_cell.angle_gamma   90.00
#
_symmetry.space_group_name_H-M   'P 1'
#
loop_
_entity.id
_entity.type
_entity.pdbx_description
1 polymer ?
#
loop_
_entity_poly.entity_id
_entity_poly.type
_entity_poly.pdbx_seq_one_letter_code
_entity_poly.pdbx_strand_id
1 'polypeptide(L)'
;MGDQRSRMNYIGSKLKLSDFIEQSICETVGEMGEATFCDIFAGTGIVGRRFKRRTKKVIANDIEYYSYGLNRNYRGNTGNMVQAAQLEELNRTEETEGFIYRHYALGGHGERQYFSDENARKIDAIRQRIESW
;
A
#
# COMPACT_ATOMS: atom_id res chain seq x y z
N MET A 1 -4.49 -20.29 -3.76
CA MET A 1 -3.48 -19.88 -2.75
C MET A 1 -3.51 -18.37 -2.66
N GLY A 2 -4.19 -17.82 -1.65
CA GLY A 2 -4.48 -16.39 -1.54
C GLY A 2 -3.26 -15.60 -1.10
N ASP A 3 -3.06 -14.41 -1.67
CA ASP A 3 -2.08 -13.41 -1.23
C ASP A 3 -2.41 -13.00 0.22
N GLN A 4 -1.67 -13.57 1.19
CA GLN A 4 -1.73 -13.28 2.63
C GLN A 4 -0.91 -12.03 3.00
N ARG A 5 -0.70 -11.08 2.08
CA ARG A 5 -0.17 -9.77 2.47
C ARG A 5 -1.22 -9.03 3.32
N SER A 6 -0.80 -8.57 4.50
CA SER A 6 -1.54 -7.64 5.36
C SER A 6 -2.13 -6.51 4.50
N ARG A 7 -3.45 -6.33 4.57
CA ARG A 7 -4.20 -5.39 3.73
C ARG A 7 -4.33 -4.08 4.48
N MET A 8 -3.89 -2.98 3.88
CA MET A 8 -4.03 -1.65 4.47
C MET A 8 -5.51 -1.30 4.64
N ASN A 9 -5.89 -0.89 5.86
CA ASN A 9 -7.19 -0.30 6.10
C ASN A 9 -7.29 1.02 5.33
N TYR A 10 -8.34 1.14 4.53
CA TYR A 10 -8.51 2.29 3.65
C TYR A 10 -9.99 2.65 3.52
N ILE A 11 -10.31 3.91 3.80
CA ILE A 11 -11.67 4.43 3.69
C ILE A 11 -12.11 4.35 2.23
N GLY A 12 -13.33 3.85 2.01
CA GLY A 12 -13.86 3.67 0.65
C GLY A 12 -13.27 2.48 -0.12
N SER A 13 -12.46 1.63 0.54
CA SER A 13 -11.94 0.39 -0.04
C SER A 13 -13.06 -0.47 -0.63
N LYS A 14 -12.92 -0.83 -1.90
CA LYS A 14 -13.86 -1.70 -2.62
C LYS A 14 -13.64 -3.19 -2.33
N LEU A 15 -12.91 -3.53 -1.27
CA LEU A 15 -12.60 -4.92 -0.94
C LEU A 15 -13.86 -5.80 -0.85
N LYS A 16 -14.87 -5.37 -0.09
CA LYS A 16 -16.14 -6.12 0.07
C LYS A 16 -16.94 -6.24 -1.23
N LEU A 17 -16.73 -5.31 -2.16
CA LEU A 17 -17.39 -5.29 -3.47
C LEU A 17 -16.54 -5.92 -4.58
N SER A 18 -15.32 -6.37 -4.28
CA SER A 18 -14.36 -6.75 -5.31
C SER A 18 -14.83 -7.93 -6.16
N ASP A 19 -15.50 -8.91 -5.56
CA ASP A 19 -16.03 -10.06 -6.30
C ASP A 19 -17.21 -9.65 -7.21
N PHE A 20 -18.11 -8.78 -6.72
CA PHE A 20 -19.20 -8.23 -7.54
C PHE A 20 -18.66 -7.42 -8.74
N ILE A 21 -17.70 -6.53 -8.50
CA ILE A 21 -17.06 -5.73 -9.55
C ILE A 21 -16.36 -6.63 -10.58
N GLU A 22 -15.61 -7.64 -10.11
CA GLU A 22 -14.93 -8.61 -10.97
C GLU A 22 -15.94 -9.35 -11.85
N GLN A 23 -17.01 -9.86 -11.26
CA GLN A 23 -18.05 -10.59 -11.98
C GLN A 23 -18.76 -9.71 -13.02
N SER A 24 -19.24 -8.53 -12.63
CA SER A 24 -19.98 -7.65 -13.56
C SER A 24 -19.14 -7.25 -14.77
N ILE A 25 -17.84 -6.99 -14.58
CA ILE A 25 -16.94 -6.66 -15.69
C ILE A 25 -16.69 -7.88 -16.56
N CYS A 26 -16.51 -9.08 -15.98
CA CYS A 26 -16.36 -10.32 -16.75
C CYS A 26 -17.60 -10.64 -17.60
N GLU A 27 -18.81 -10.47 -17.04
CA GLU A 27 -20.06 -10.70 -17.76
C GLU A 27 -20.28 -9.69 -18.89
N THR A 28 -19.85 -8.44 -18.70
CA THR A 28 -20.04 -7.37 -19.68
C THR A 28 -19.03 -7.43 -20.83
N VAL A 29 -17.75 -7.70 -20.50
CA VAL A 29 -16.63 -7.58 -21.45
C VAL A 29 -16.23 -8.94 -22.04
N GLY A 30 -16.43 -10.04 -21.31
CA GLY A 30 -16.01 -11.37 -21.72
C GLY A 30 -14.51 -11.62 -21.60
N GLU A 31 -13.90 -12.20 -22.64
CA GLU A 31 -12.47 -12.51 -22.69
C GLU A 31 -11.62 -11.23 -22.69
N MET A 32 -10.66 -11.14 -21.77
CA MET A 32 -9.85 -9.93 -21.56
C MET A 32 -8.34 -10.15 -21.72
N GLY A 33 -7.91 -11.32 -22.20
CA GLY A 33 -6.49 -11.68 -22.29
C GLY A 33 -5.61 -10.65 -23.00
N GLU A 34 -6.12 -10.00 -24.06
CA GLU A 34 -5.42 -8.96 -24.81
C GLU A 34 -5.78 -7.52 -24.36
N ALA A 35 -6.73 -7.36 -23.44
CA ALA A 35 -7.21 -6.07 -22.98
C ALA A 35 -6.24 -5.38 -22.00
N THR A 36 -6.36 -4.06 -21.88
CA THR A 36 -5.72 -3.27 -20.83
C THR A 36 -6.77 -2.81 -19.82
N PHE A 37 -6.60 -3.18 -18.55
CA PHE A 37 -7.43 -2.69 -17.46
C PHE A 37 -6.87 -1.39 -16.88
N CYS A 38 -7.71 -0.36 -16.76
CA CYS A 38 -7.31 0.94 -16.23
C CYS A 38 -8.04 1.21 -14.90
N ASP A 39 -7.34 1.07 -13.78
CA ASP A 39 -7.81 1.44 -12.45
C ASP A 39 -7.44 2.92 -12.19
N ILE A 40 -8.29 3.83 -12.66
CA ILE A 40 -7.99 5.27 -12.69
C ILE A 40 -8.08 5.97 -11.32
N PHE A 41 -8.63 5.27 -10.31
CA PHE A 41 -8.73 5.68 -8.91
C PHE A 41 -8.31 4.52 -8.01
N ALA A 42 -7.06 4.08 -8.17
CA ALA A 42 -6.61 2.79 -7.70
C ALA A 42 -6.62 2.65 -6.17
N GLY A 43 -6.37 3.72 -5.41
CA GLY A 43 -6.22 3.68 -3.96
C GLY A 43 -5.25 2.57 -3.53
N THR A 44 -5.74 1.58 -2.77
CA THR A 44 -4.90 0.45 -2.34
C THR A 44 -4.61 -0.58 -3.43
N GLY A 45 -5.17 -0.42 -4.64
CA GLY A 45 -5.04 -1.32 -5.77
C GLY A 45 -5.85 -2.61 -5.64
N ILE A 46 -6.87 -2.65 -4.77
CA ILE A 46 -7.61 -3.89 -4.49
C ILE A 46 -8.40 -4.39 -5.70
N VAL A 47 -8.91 -3.48 -6.54
CA VAL A 47 -9.65 -3.82 -7.76
C VAL A 47 -8.67 -4.21 -8.87
N GLY A 48 -7.72 -3.33 -9.24
CA GLY A 48 -6.72 -3.64 -10.26
C GLY A 48 -5.95 -4.95 -10.04
N ARG A 49 -5.72 -5.36 -8.78
CA ARG A 49 -5.10 -6.66 -8.46
C ARG A 49 -5.90 -7.87 -8.94
N ARG A 50 -7.24 -7.83 -8.94
CA ARG A 50 -8.09 -8.92 -9.45
C ARG A 50 -7.90 -9.15 -10.95
N PHE A 51 -7.62 -8.07 -11.69
CA PHE A 51 -7.48 -8.11 -13.14
C PHE A 51 -6.04 -8.38 -13.62
N LYS A 52 -5.07 -8.47 -12.71
CA LYS A 52 -3.65 -8.73 -13.05
C LYS A 52 -3.43 -10.05 -13.81
N ARG A 53 -4.23 -11.08 -13.54
CA ARG A 53 -4.13 -12.40 -14.20
C ARG A 53 -5.14 -12.59 -15.34
N ARG A 54 -6.02 -11.61 -15.57
CA ARG A 54 -7.11 -11.69 -16.56
C ARG A 54 -6.88 -10.80 -17.77
N THR A 55 -5.92 -9.87 -17.68
CA THR A 55 -5.66 -8.86 -18.69
C THR A 55 -4.19 -8.81 -19.06
N LYS A 56 -3.89 -8.34 -20.27
CA LYS A 56 -2.52 -8.15 -20.77
C LYS A 56 -1.74 -7.16 -19.91
N LYS A 57 -2.42 -6.12 -19.45
CA LYS A 57 -1.81 -5.00 -18.74
C LYS A 57 -2.81 -4.37 -17.77
N VAL A 58 -2.32 -4.03 -16.59
CA VAL A 58 -3.03 -3.18 -15.64
C VAL A 58 -2.31 -1.84 -15.52
N ILE A 59 -3.05 -0.76 -15.74
CA ILE A 59 -2.64 0.62 -15.46
C ILE A 59 -3.36 1.04 -14.19
N ALA A 60 -2.61 1.50 -13.19
CA ALA A 60 -3.15 2.04 -11.94
C ALA A 60 -2.76 3.51 -11.85
N ASN A 61 -3.73 4.37 -11.57
CA ASN A 61 -3.56 5.80 -11.40
C ASN A 61 -4.24 6.25 -10.11
N ASP A 62 -3.61 7.20 -9.43
CA ASP A 62 -4.15 7.89 -8.27
C ASP A 62 -3.36 9.20 -8.08
N ILE A 63 -3.98 10.19 -7.45
CA ILE A 63 -3.31 11.46 -7.12
C ILE A 63 -2.40 11.30 -5.91
N GLU A 64 -2.71 10.35 -5.02
CA GLU A 64 -2.00 10.16 -3.76
C GLU A 64 -0.74 9.30 -3.93
N TYR A 65 0.41 9.80 -3.51
CA TYR A 65 1.69 9.11 -3.72
C TYR A 65 1.79 7.75 -3.02
N TYR A 66 1.13 7.56 -1.87
CA TYR A 66 1.11 6.25 -1.21
C TYR A 66 0.51 5.17 -2.13
N SER A 67 -0.49 5.53 -2.95
CA SER A 67 -1.12 4.62 -3.90
C SER A 67 -0.11 4.16 -4.95
N TYR A 68 0.72 5.08 -5.46
CA TYR A 68 1.82 4.72 -6.35
C TYR A 68 2.78 3.70 -5.70
N GLY A 69 3.24 3.98 -4.47
CA GLY A 69 4.15 3.09 -3.74
C GLY A 69 3.57 1.67 -3.57
N LEU A 70 2.32 1.59 -3.12
CA LEU A 70 1.59 0.33 -2.96
C LEU A 70 1.43 -0.41 -4.29
N ASN A 71 0.86 0.24 -5.30
CA ASN A 71 0.61 -0.38 -6.61
C ASN A 71 1.90 -0.79 -7.33
N ARG A 72 2.99 -0.02 -7.18
CA ARG A 72 4.31 -0.38 -7.71
C ARG A 72 4.88 -1.61 -7.00
N ASN A 73 4.76 -1.70 -5.68
CA ASN A 73 5.17 -2.90 -4.92
C ASN A 73 4.39 -4.15 -5.38
N TYR A 74 3.06 -4.06 -5.55
CA TYR A 74 2.25 -5.19 -6.00
C TYR A 74 2.57 -5.65 -7.43
N ARG A 75 3.05 -4.75 -8.28
CA ARG A 75 3.48 -5.08 -9.64
C ARG A 75 4.88 -5.68 -9.67
N GLY A 76 5.85 -5.00 -9.04
CA GLY A 76 7.27 -5.31 -9.19
C GLY A 76 7.82 -6.35 -8.22
N ASN A 77 7.14 -6.63 -7.11
CA ASN A 77 7.71 -7.46 -6.05
C ASN A 77 7.11 -8.88 -6.03
N THR A 78 7.70 -9.78 -6.83
CA THR A 78 7.30 -11.20 -6.97
C THR A 78 8.11 -12.16 -6.10
N GLY A 79 9.12 -11.67 -5.36
CA GLY A 79 9.96 -12.46 -4.45
C GLY A 79 10.06 -11.85 -3.06
N ASN A 80 10.65 -12.57 -2.10
CA ASN A 80 10.98 -12.00 -0.79
C ASN A 80 12.23 -11.13 -0.91
N MET A 81 12.03 -9.83 -1.13
CA MET A 81 13.13 -8.88 -1.27
C MET A 81 13.64 -8.30 0.06
N VAL A 82 12.80 -8.31 1.10
CA VAL A 82 13.20 -7.81 2.42
C VAL A 82 13.92 -8.93 3.17
N GLN A 83 15.21 -8.73 3.42
CA GLN A 83 16.03 -9.68 4.15
C GLN A 83 15.87 -9.45 5.65
N ALA A 84 16.02 -10.52 6.45
CA ALA A 84 15.95 -10.43 7.91
C ALA A 84 16.92 -9.38 8.48
N ALA A 85 18.12 -9.26 7.90
CA ALA A 85 19.11 -8.26 8.27
C ALA A 85 18.62 -6.81 8.09
N GLN A 86 17.89 -6.52 7.01
CA GLN A 86 17.32 -5.19 6.78
C GLN A 86 16.24 -4.85 7.81
N LEU A 87 15.38 -5.82 8.17
CA LEU A 87 14.38 -5.63 9.22
C LEU A 87 15.03 -5.41 10.58
N GLU A 88 16.08 -6.18 10.89
CA GLU A 88 16.82 -6.04 12.13
C GLU A 88 17.52 -4.69 12.23
N GLU A 89 18.10 -4.20 11.13
CA GLU A 89 18.66 -2.86 11.04
C GLU A 89 17.62 -1.77 11.28
N LEU A 90 16.45 -1.85 10.61
CA LEU A 90 15.35 -0.90 10.82
C LEU A 90 14.81 -0.95 12.26
N ASN A 91 14.71 -2.15 12.85
CA ASN A 91 14.27 -2.30 14.24
C ASN A 91 15.28 -1.75 15.25
N ARG A 92 16.57 -1.64 14.88
CA ARG A 92 17.63 -1.06 15.73
C ARG A 92 17.79 0.45 15.60
N THR A 93 17.11 1.11 14.66
CA THR A 93 17.22 2.57 14.52
C THR A 93 16.84 3.26 15.82
N GLU A 94 17.67 4.20 16.27
CA GLU A 94 17.34 5.06 17.40
C GLU A 94 16.13 5.93 17.06
N GLU A 95 15.24 6.13 18.03
CA GLU A 95 14.06 6.97 17.87
C GLU A 95 14.46 8.40 17.50
N THR A 96 13.73 9.00 16.56
CA THR A 96 13.93 10.40 16.19
C THR A 96 12.59 11.09 16.01
N GLU A 97 12.53 12.36 16.35
CA GLU A 97 11.37 13.19 16.10
C GLU A 97 11.36 13.65 14.65
N GLY A 98 10.23 13.50 13.97
CA GLY A 98 10.08 13.91 12.59
C GLY A 98 8.63 14.27 12.24
N PHE A 99 8.24 13.96 11.01
CA PHE A 99 6.92 14.33 10.49
C PHE A 99 5.79 13.61 11.22
N ILE A 100 5.96 12.33 11.55
CA ILE A 100 4.93 11.52 12.19
C ILE A 100 4.75 11.95 13.64
N TYR A 101 5.86 12.10 14.39
CA TYR A 101 5.81 12.60 15.76
C TYR A 101 5.11 13.97 15.82
N ARG A 102 5.55 14.93 15.00
CA ARG A 102 5.01 16.30 15.02
C ARG A 102 3.53 16.43 14.65
N HIS A 103 2.98 15.52 13.84
CA HIS A 103 1.63 15.71 13.26
C HIS A 103 0.61 14.62 13.60
N TYR A 104 1.06 13.50 14.19
CA TYR A 104 0.23 12.31 14.44
C TYR A 104 0.37 11.73 15.85
N ALA A 105 1.26 12.29 16.69
CA ALA A 105 1.39 11.95 18.10
C ALA A 105 0.98 13.11 19.01
N LEU A 106 0.60 12.78 20.25
CA LEU A 106 0.12 13.75 21.23
C LEU A 106 1.25 14.69 21.67
N GLY A 107 2.46 14.18 21.87
CA GLY A 107 3.60 14.98 22.33
C GLY A 107 4.20 15.91 21.26
N GLY A 108 3.91 15.68 19.98
CA GLY A 108 4.49 16.46 18.89
C GLY A 108 3.88 17.85 18.73
N HIS A 109 2.57 17.89 18.43
CA HIS A 109 1.78 19.13 18.41
C HIS A 109 0.28 18.82 18.24
N GLY A 110 -0.54 19.32 19.16
CA GLY A 110 -2.00 19.26 19.10
C GLY A 110 -2.61 18.04 19.80
N GLU A 111 -3.91 17.81 19.57
CA GLU A 111 -4.70 16.78 20.26
C GLU A 111 -4.80 15.46 19.48
N ARG A 112 -3.93 15.24 18.48
CA ARG A 112 -4.00 14.06 17.61
C ARG A 112 -3.33 12.87 18.27
N GLN A 113 -4.05 11.74 18.32
CA GLN A 113 -3.59 10.53 19.03
C GLN A 113 -3.66 9.29 18.13
N TYR A 114 -3.08 9.39 16.92
CA TYR A 114 -3.02 8.26 15.99
C TYR A 114 -1.94 7.25 16.40
N PHE A 115 -0.83 7.73 16.96
CA PHE A 115 0.26 6.91 17.48
C PHE A 115 0.66 7.39 18.88
N SER A 116 1.23 6.48 19.69
CA SER A 116 2.00 6.91 20.87
C SER A 116 3.25 7.64 20.43
N ASP A 117 3.78 8.50 21.30
CA ASP A 117 5.01 9.28 21.04
C ASP A 117 6.19 8.37 20.64
N GLU A 118 6.39 7.27 21.37
CA GLU A 118 7.39 6.24 21.07
C GLU A 118 7.22 5.65 19.66
N ASN A 119 6.00 5.20 19.32
CA ASN A 119 5.72 4.62 18.00
C ASN A 119 5.91 5.63 16.88
N ALA A 120 5.51 6.88 17.10
CA ALA A 120 5.65 7.93 16.11
C ALA A 120 7.12 8.26 15.83
N ARG A 121 7.96 8.37 16.88
CA ARG A 121 9.40 8.57 16.73
C ARG A 121 10.09 7.36 16.09
N LYS A 122 9.62 6.15 16.41
CA LYS A 122 10.12 4.92 15.79
C LYS A 122 9.78 4.85 14.30
N ILE A 123 8.55 5.22 13.91
CA ILE A 123 8.15 5.32 12.50
C ILE A 123 8.99 6.37 11.76
N ASP A 124 9.22 7.53 12.36
CA ASP A 124 10.06 8.57 11.75
C ASP A 124 11.50 8.09 11.52
N ALA A 125 12.10 7.39 12.49
CA ALA A 125 13.44 6.82 12.35
C ALA A 125 13.52 5.81 11.20
N ILE A 126 12.58 4.87 11.16
CA ILE A 126 12.51 3.83 10.12
C ILE A 126 12.30 4.46 8.73
N ARG A 127 11.35 5.40 8.60
CA ARG A 127 11.06 6.07 7.32
C ARG A 127 12.29 6.81 6.79
N GLN A 128 12.96 7.57 7.64
CA GLN A 128 14.16 8.31 7.26
C GLN A 128 15.31 7.37 6.88
N ARG A 129 15.47 6.24 7.58
CA ARG A 129 16.47 5.23 7.19
C ARG A 129 16.18 4.65 5.81
N ILE A 130 14.92 4.30 5.52
CA ILE A 130 14.52 3.80 4.19
C ILE A 130 14.78 4.84 3.10
N GLU A 131 14.57 6.14 3.37
CA GLU A 131 14.86 7.22 2.41
C GLU A 131 16.37 7.39 2.11
N SER A 132 17.24 6.89 2.97
CA SER A 132 18.70 6.94 2.79
C SER A 132 19.30 5.73 2.06
N TRP A 133 18.48 4.74 1.69
CA TRP A 133 18.88 3.58 0.88
C TRP A 133 18.72 3.87 -0.62
#